data_AF-A0A3B0MAY4-F1
#
_entry.id   AF-A0A3B0MAY4-F1
#
_cell.length_a   1.000
_cell.length_b   1.000
_cell.length_c   1.000
_cell.angle_alpha   90.00
_cell.angle_beta   90.00
_cell.angle_gamma   90.00
#
_symmetry.space_group_name_H-M   'P 1'
#
loop_
_entity.id
_entity.type
_entity.pdbx_description
1 polymer ?
#
loop_
_entity_poly.entity_id
_entity_poly.type
_entity_poly.pdbx_seq_one_letter_code
_entity_poly.pdbx_strand_id
1 'polypeptide(L)'
;MRPIVPSEIGSVVNMFFLYRGERFGVGIILAVSATLAVLVAQGQTQIVWDAFINQFVFYGIIMVSGLLLRCRGWLPRTSLTLVAVGFFPIFSSVTALTGHMMFPLQRPLVDETLFAIDHALGYDWVAAVTWLADYPQLSTIMKYVYLSALPQLLILLIVLGVQGRVIALHRMVVTGMVAGCLITLFWSIWPSFGPSAYLDVPDEVIARAGLLVTPDYGAQLMDLARNGMERIEKHQLLGTMAFPSFHILMATLALFFARGTWLFWPYVMANSLMIPATLTHGGHHLIDMPGGVLLFVCSYAISRQMLPQTAQAGCATTPDYPTTATA
;
A
#
# COMPACT_ATOMS: atom_id res chain seq x y z
N MET A 1 32.85 -3.28 -44.35
CA MET A 1 31.56 -3.73 -43.78
C MET A 1 31.53 -5.25 -43.88
N ARG A 2 31.65 -5.96 -42.75
CA ARG A 2 31.46 -7.42 -42.68
C ARG A 2 30.00 -7.70 -42.29
N PRO A 3 29.32 -8.66 -42.93
CA PRO A 3 27.96 -9.00 -42.59
C PRO A 3 27.92 -9.71 -41.23
N ILE A 4 26.97 -9.32 -40.38
CA ILE A 4 26.69 -10.01 -39.11
C ILE A 4 26.04 -11.34 -39.47
N VAL A 5 26.70 -12.44 -39.10
CA VAL A 5 26.19 -13.81 -39.25
C VAL A 5 25.11 -14.05 -38.18
N PRO A 6 23.88 -14.43 -38.54
CA PRO A 6 22.85 -14.79 -37.59
C PRO A 6 23.07 -16.24 -37.12
N SER A 7 23.89 -16.46 -36.10
CA SER A 7 24.07 -17.79 -35.51
C SER A 7 24.08 -17.83 -33.97
N GLU A 8 23.50 -16.82 -33.31
CA GLU A 8 23.15 -16.89 -31.88
C GLU A 8 21.64 -16.80 -31.64
N ILE A 9 20.83 -17.32 -32.56
CA ILE A 9 19.42 -17.62 -32.31
C ILE A 9 19.38 -19.00 -31.63
N GLY A 10 19.82 -19.04 -30.38
CA GLY A 10 20.05 -20.29 -29.68
C GLY A 10 20.41 -20.13 -28.20
N SER A 11 19.97 -19.05 -27.56
CA SER A 11 19.71 -19.10 -26.12
C SER A 11 18.22 -18.95 -25.94
N VAL A 12 17.64 -19.88 -25.18
CA VAL A 12 16.23 -19.92 -24.79
C VAL A 12 15.74 -18.49 -24.57
N VAL A 13 14.76 -18.07 -25.38
CA VAL A 13 14.02 -16.82 -25.19
C VAL A 13 13.55 -16.83 -23.74
N ASN A 14 14.27 -16.09 -22.89
CA ASN A 14 13.95 -15.99 -21.48
C ASN A 14 12.58 -15.33 -21.42
N MET A 15 11.54 -16.14 -21.20
CA MET A 15 10.14 -15.77 -21.32
C MET A 15 9.70 -14.69 -20.30
N PHE A 16 10.64 -14.17 -19.50
CA PHE A 16 10.39 -13.14 -18.51
C PHE A 16 11.54 -12.12 -18.49
N PHE A 17 11.42 -11.02 -19.26
CA PHE A 17 12.23 -9.79 -19.14
C PHE A 17 11.99 -9.04 -17.80
N LEU A 18 11.74 -9.79 -16.72
CA LEU A 18 11.40 -9.29 -15.41
C LEU A 18 12.64 -9.26 -14.52
N TYR A 19 12.87 -8.12 -13.89
CA TYR A 19 13.84 -8.00 -12.82
C TYR A 19 13.45 -8.90 -11.65
N ARG A 20 14.41 -9.25 -10.79
CA ARG A 20 14.16 -10.07 -9.59
C ARG A 20 13.03 -9.51 -8.72
N GLY A 21 12.97 -8.18 -8.54
CA GLY A 21 11.89 -7.52 -7.79
C GLY A 21 10.51 -7.69 -8.42
N GLU A 22 10.43 -7.60 -9.74
CA GLU A 22 9.17 -7.77 -10.47
C GLU A 22 8.70 -9.22 -10.45
N ARG A 23 9.61 -10.20 -10.54
CA ARG A 23 9.28 -11.63 -10.38
C ARG A 23 8.66 -11.92 -9.01
N PHE A 24 9.26 -11.37 -7.94
CA PHE A 24 8.66 -11.47 -6.60
C PHE A 24 7.30 -10.78 -6.54
N GLY A 25 7.18 -9.58 -7.11
CA GLY A 25 5.89 -8.87 -7.17
C GLY A 25 4.80 -9.69 -7.87
N VAL A 26 5.11 -10.28 -9.03
CA VAL A 26 4.18 -11.16 -9.75
C VAL A 26 3.82 -12.37 -8.90
N GLY A 27 4.79 -13.02 -8.25
CA GLY A 27 4.53 -14.13 -7.34
C GLY A 27 3.58 -13.78 -6.19
N ILE A 28 3.77 -12.60 -5.57
CA ILE A 28 2.86 -12.10 -4.52
C ILE A 28 1.46 -11.86 -5.09
N ILE A 29 1.33 -11.18 -6.24
CA ILE A 29 0.03 -10.95 -6.88
C ILE A 29 -0.69 -12.27 -7.16
N LEU A 30 0.01 -13.25 -7.73
CA LEU A 30 -0.56 -14.56 -8.02
C LEU A 30 -1.02 -15.27 -6.74
N ALA A 31 -0.21 -15.22 -5.68
CA ALA A 31 -0.58 -15.82 -4.39
C ALA A 31 -1.84 -15.18 -3.79
N VAL A 32 -1.90 -13.84 -3.72
CA VAL A 32 -3.08 -13.13 -3.20
C VAL A 32 -4.29 -13.34 -4.10
N SER A 33 -4.10 -13.40 -5.43
CA SER A 33 -5.18 -13.66 -6.38
C SER A 33 -5.72 -15.09 -6.26
N ALA A 34 -4.86 -16.07 -5.98
CA ALA A 34 -5.27 -17.43 -5.69
C ALA A 34 -6.08 -17.49 -4.39
N THR A 35 -5.65 -16.79 -3.33
CA THR A 35 -6.43 -16.65 -2.10
C THR A 35 -7.79 -16.02 -2.37
N LEU A 36 -7.84 -14.93 -3.14
CA LEU A 36 -9.09 -14.29 -3.55
C LEU A 36 -10.01 -15.26 -4.32
N ALA A 37 -9.47 -16.02 -5.27
CA ALA A 37 -10.23 -16.98 -6.06
C ALA A 37 -10.82 -18.10 -5.19
N VAL A 38 -10.08 -18.58 -4.18
CA VAL A 38 -10.59 -19.56 -3.20
C VAL A 38 -11.74 -18.96 -2.39
N LEU A 39 -11.61 -17.72 -1.90
CA LEU A 39 -12.67 -17.04 -1.15
C LEU A 39 -13.92 -16.81 -2.00
N VAL A 40 -13.75 -16.39 -3.26
CA VAL A 40 -14.87 -16.25 -4.22
C VAL A 40 -15.55 -17.59 -4.48
N ALA A 41 -14.79 -18.68 -4.62
CA ALA A 41 -15.34 -20.01 -4.87
C ALA A 41 -16.12 -20.59 -3.68
N GLN A 42 -15.87 -20.11 -2.45
CA GLN A 42 -16.67 -20.46 -1.28
C GLN A 42 -18.07 -19.82 -1.29
N GLY A 43 -18.30 -18.82 -2.16
CA GLY A 43 -19.63 -18.33 -2.51
C GLY A 43 -20.33 -17.47 -1.46
N GLN A 44 -19.62 -16.98 -0.43
CA GLN A 44 -20.21 -16.17 0.64
C GLN A 44 -20.53 -14.72 0.20
N THR A 45 -19.73 -14.17 -0.71
CA THR A 45 -19.87 -12.79 -1.20
C THR A 45 -19.55 -12.73 -2.69
N GLN A 46 -20.35 -12.00 -3.47
CA GLN A 46 -20.14 -11.81 -4.90
C GLN A 46 -19.34 -10.54 -5.21
N ILE A 47 -18.47 -10.57 -6.21
CA ILE A 47 -17.76 -9.37 -6.69
C ILE A 47 -18.47 -8.82 -7.92
N VAL A 48 -18.79 -7.53 -7.92
CA VAL A 48 -19.33 -6.84 -9.09
C VAL A 48 -18.17 -6.40 -9.99
N TRP A 49 -17.75 -7.29 -10.90
CA TRP A 49 -16.52 -7.16 -11.67
C TRP A 49 -16.47 -5.97 -12.64
N ASP A 50 -17.60 -5.46 -13.11
CA ASP A 50 -17.64 -4.42 -14.16
C ASP A 50 -16.82 -3.17 -13.80
N ALA A 51 -16.90 -2.74 -12.53
CA ALA A 51 -16.15 -1.58 -12.03
C ALA A 51 -14.65 -1.86 -11.82
N PHE A 52 -14.28 -3.13 -11.60
CA PHE A 52 -12.90 -3.56 -11.35
C PHE A 52 -12.15 -3.90 -12.63
N ILE A 53 -12.81 -4.49 -13.63
CA ILE A 53 -12.21 -4.86 -14.92
C ILE A 53 -11.56 -3.65 -15.59
N ASN A 54 -12.24 -2.51 -15.63
CA ASN A 54 -11.69 -1.29 -16.25
C ASN A 54 -10.36 -0.87 -15.60
N GLN A 55 -10.26 -1.02 -14.28
CA GLN A 55 -9.04 -0.71 -13.55
C GLN A 55 -7.92 -1.73 -13.83
N PHE A 56 -8.23 -3.02 -13.82
CA PHE A 56 -7.26 -4.07 -14.12
C PHE A 56 -6.76 -3.97 -15.57
N VAL A 57 -7.64 -3.69 -16.53
CA VAL A 57 -7.28 -3.48 -17.94
C VAL A 57 -6.40 -2.25 -18.08
N PHE A 58 -6.77 -1.11 -17.48
CA PHE A 58 -5.98 0.12 -17.55
C PHE A 58 -4.56 -0.07 -17.04
N TYR A 59 -4.40 -0.60 -15.82
CA TYR A 59 -3.08 -0.84 -15.24
C TYR A 59 -2.33 -1.99 -15.91
N GLY A 60 -3.05 -2.98 -16.45
CA GLY A 60 -2.50 -4.06 -17.27
C GLY A 60 -1.89 -3.55 -18.57
N ILE A 61 -2.57 -2.64 -19.27
CA ILE A 61 -2.06 -1.99 -20.49
C ILE A 61 -0.79 -1.18 -20.17
N ILE A 62 -0.78 -0.43 -19.07
CA ILE A 62 0.40 0.31 -18.61
C ILE A 62 1.58 -0.64 -18.38
N MET A 63 1.36 -1.74 -17.65
CA MET A 63 2.38 -2.75 -17.36
C MET A 63 2.92 -3.39 -18.65
N VAL A 64 2.03 -3.87 -19.52
CA VAL A 64 2.38 -4.52 -20.79
C VAL A 64 3.12 -3.56 -21.71
N SER A 65 2.72 -2.29 -21.77
CA SER A 65 3.44 -1.26 -22.55
C SER A 65 4.87 -1.08 -22.05
N GLY A 66 5.07 -1.05 -20.73
CA GLY A 66 6.40 -1.05 -20.11
C GLY A 66 7.23 -2.27 -20.52
N LEU A 67 6.65 -3.47 -20.47
CA LEU A 67 7.33 -4.70 -20.89
C LEU A 67 7.68 -4.69 -22.38
N LEU A 68 6.78 -4.23 -23.24
CA LEU A 68 7.02 -4.14 -24.69
C LEU A 68 8.15 -3.16 -25.02
N LEU A 69 8.20 -1.99 -24.35
CA LEU A 69 9.31 -1.05 -24.48
C LEU A 69 10.63 -1.70 -24.05
N ARG A 70 10.62 -2.44 -22.95
CA ARG A 70 11.81 -3.14 -22.44
C ARG A 70 12.29 -4.23 -23.40
N CYS A 71 11.41 -5.06 -23.93
CA CYS A 71 11.76 -6.12 -24.89
C CYS A 71 12.38 -5.56 -26.17
N ARG A 72 12.00 -4.33 -26.57
CA ARG A 72 12.61 -3.60 -27.69
C ARG A 72 13.91 -2.88 -27.34
N GLY A 73 14.33 -2.89 -26.07
CA GLY A 73 15.49 -2.15 -25.57
C GLY A 73 15.27 -0.63 -25.54
N TRP A 74 14.01 -0.17 -25.60
CA TRP A 74 13.67 1.25 -25.69
C TRP A 74 13.39 1.84 -24.31
N LEU A 75 13.82 3.11 -24.13
CA LEU A 75 13.46 3.95 -22.99
C LEU A 75 13.52 3.21 -21.63
N PRO A 76 14.71 2.72 -21.20
CA PRO A 76 14.84 1.80 -20.07
C PRO A 76 14.26 2.34 -18.75
N ARG A 77 14.29 3.67 -18.55
CA ARG A 77 13.71 4.33 -17.38
C ARG A 77 12.18 4.38 -17.44
N THR A 78 11.64 4.68 -18.62
CA THR A 78 10.19 4.68 -18.86
C THR A 78 9.61 3.28 -18.71
N SER A 79 10.27 2.26 -19.28
CA SER A 79 9.80 0.88 -19.14
C SER A 79 9.79 0.40 -17.68
N LEU A 80 10.83 0.70 -16.91
CA LEU A 80 10.87 0.43 -15.47
C LEU A 80 9.71 1.10 -14.72
N THR A 81 9.46 2.38 -15.02
CA THR A 81 8.39 3.17 -14.39
C THR A 81 7.03 2.59 -14.71
N LEU A 82 6.75 2.32 -15.99
CA LEU A 82 5.46 1.78 -16.43
C LEU A 82 5.18 0.40 -15.85
N VAL A 83 6.19 -0.49 -15.76
CA VAL A 83 5.99 -1.79 -15.11
C VAL A 83 5.57 -1.58 -13.66
N ALA A 84 6.32 -0.80 -12.87
CA ALA A 84 5.99 -0.57 -11.45
C ALA A 84 4.65 0.12 -11.22
N VAL A 85 4.32 1.14 -12.01
CA VAL A 85 3.04 1.86 -11.95
C VAL A 85 1.87 0.96 -12.38
N GLY A 86 2.11 -0.01 -13.25
CA GLY A 86 1.10 -0.97 -13.67
C GLY A 86 0.79 -2.01 -12.58
N PHE A 87 1.80 -2.70 -12.03
CA PHE A 87 1.49 -3.84 -11.15
C PHE A 87 1.17 -3.45 -9.70
N PHE A 88 1.67 -2.33 -9.16
CA PHE A 88 1.40 -1.94 -7.77
C PHE A 88 -0.10 -1.65 -7.49
N PRO A 89 -0.83 -0.91 -8.35
CA PRO A 89 -2.27 -0.74 -8.20
C PRO A 89 -3.06 -2.04 -8.38
N ILE A 90 -2.62 -2.93 -9.28
CA ILE A 90 -3.24 -4.26 -9.45
C ILE A 90 -3.14 -5.03 -8.14
N PHE A 91 -1.96 -5.10 -7.54
CA PHE A 91 -1.75 -5.71 -6.23
C PHE A 91 -2.65 -5.08 -5.14
N SER A 92 -2.71 -3.75 -5.09
CA SER A 92 -3.53 -3.03 -4.11
C SER A 92 -5.01 -3.39 -4.25
N SER A 93 -5.52 -3.49 -5.48
CA SER A 93 -6.92 -3.86 -5.73
C SER A 93 -7.23 -5.30 -5.32
N VAL A 94 -6.37 -6.26 -5.70
CA VAL A 94 -6.59 -7.67 -5.33
C VAL A 94 -6.53 -7.82 -3.81
N THR A 95 -5.56 -7.18 -3.14
CA THR A 95 -5.44 -7.23 -1.67
C THR A 95 -6.64 -6.61 -0.97
N ALA A 96 -7.14 -5.46 -1.46
CA ALA A 96 -8.34 -4.84 -0.90
C ALA A 96 -9.58 -5.74 -1.05
N LEU A 97 -9.76 -6.38 -2.22
CA LEU A 97 -10.83 -7.36 -2.43
C LEU A 97 -10.69 -8.56 -1.49
N THR A 98 -9.48 -9.10 -1.32
CA THR A 98 -9.21 -10.19 -0.39
C THR A 98 -9.56 -9.81 1.05
N GLY A 99 -9.20 -8.60 1.49
CA GLY A 99 -9.54 -8.11 2.83
C GLY A 99 -11.06 -7.99 3.05
N HIS A 100 -11.80 -7.51 2.04
CA HIS A 100 -13.27 -7.39 2.15
C HIS A 100 -13.98 -8.75 2.11
N MET A 101 -13.38 -9.76 1.48
CA MET A 101 -13.88 -11.14 1.50
C MET A 101 -13.72 -11.82 2.87
N MET A 102 -13.08 -11.18 3.85
CA MET A 102 -12.95 -11.71 5.21
C MET A 102 -14.18 -11.45 6.09
N PHE A 103 -15.13 -10.65 5.59
CA PHE A 103 -16.38 -10.35 6.28
C PHE A 103 -17.48 -11.37 5.99
N PRO A 104 -18.40 -11.66 6.94
CA PRO A 104 -18.42 -11.16 8.33
C PRO A 104 -17.31 -11.75 9.19
N LEU A 105 -16.85 -10.98 10.17
CA LEU A 105 -15.76 -11.39 11.05
C LEU A 105 -16.23 -12.45 12.06
N GLN A 106 -15.50 -13.55 12.12
CA GLN A 106 -15.75 -14.65 13.07
C GLN A 106 -14.93 -14.52 14.36
N ARG A 107 -14.19 -13.43 14.52
CA ARG A 107 -13.26 -13.19 15.63
C ARG A 107 -13.62 -11.90 16.35
N PRO A 108 -13.40 -11.83 17.67
CA PRO A 108 -13.60 -10.61 18.41
C PRO A 108 -12.62 -9.53 17.94
N LEU A 109 -13.10 -8.29 17.93
CA LEU A 109 -12.28 -7.09 17.69
C LEU A 109 -11.37 -6.84 18.89
N VAL A 110 -10.15 -6.36 18.64
CA VAL A 110 -9.15 -6.11 19.70
C VAL A 110 -9.20 -4.69 20.27
N ASP A 111 -10.09 -3.83 19.79
CA ASP A 111 -10.14 -2.41 20.13
C ASP A 111 -10.31 -2.15 21.63
N GLU A 112 -10.97 -3.03 22.40
CA GLU A 112 -11.04 -2.90 23.87
C GLU A 112 -9.65 -2.87 24.51
N THR A 113 -8.74 -3.74 24.05
CA THR A 113 -7.35 -3.76 24.52
C THR A 113 -6.60 -2.51 24.05
N LEU A 114 -6.85 -2.05 22.83
CA LEU A 114 -6.21 -0.85 22.29
C LEU A 114 -6.65 0.42 23.03
N PHE A 115 -7.94 0.52 23.41
CA PHE A 115 -8.45 1.58 24.28
C PHE A 115 -7.79 1.57 25.66
N ALA A 116 -7.61 0.39 26.26
CA ALA A 116 -6.92 0.31 27.55
C ALA A 116 -5.47 0.83 27.46
N ILE A 117 -4.78 0.55 26.35
CA ILE A 117 -3.45 1.10 26.07
C ILE A 117 -3.50 2.62 25.88
N ASP A 118 -4.46 3.12 25.09
CA ASP A 118 -4.65 4.55 24.87
C ASP A 118 -4.86 5.31 26.18
N HIS A 119 -5.78 4.82 27.03
CA HIS A 119 -6.03 5.40 28.35
C HIS A 119 -4.78 5.37 29.25
N ALA A 120 -4.01 4.28 29.23
CA ALA A 120 -2.75 4.19 29.99
C ALA A 120 -1.69 5.20 29.49
N LEU A 121 -1.73 5.56 28.20
CA LEU A 121 -0.87 6.57 27.59
C LEU A 121 -1.46 7.99 27.66
N GLY A 122 -2.67 8.15 28.19
CA GLY A 122 -3.37 9.43 28.31
C GLY A 122 -3.94 9.97 27.00
N TYR A 123 -4.15 9.11 26.00
CA TYR A 123 -4.77 9.48 24.74
C TYR A 123 -6.30 9.34 24.82
N ASP A 124 -7.00 10.41 24.42
CA ASP A 124 -8.44 10.46 24.27
C ASP A 124 -8.76 11.01 22.87
N TRP A 125 -9.38 10.17 22.04
CA TRP A 125 -9.68 10.52 20.66
C TRP A 125 -10.75 11.61 20.55
N VAL A 126 -11.80 11.58 21.39
CA VAL A 126 -12.87 12.58 21.37
C VAL A 126 -12.32 13.94 21.77
N ALA A 127 -11.45 13.99 22.79
CA ALA A 127 -10.77 15.21 23.19
C ALA A 127 -9.85 15.73 22.06
N ALA A 128 -9.09 14.86 21.40
CA ALA A 128 -8.22 15.23 20.29
C ALA A 128 -9.00 15.82 19.10
N VAL A 129 -10.12 15.19 18.71
CA VAL A 129 -11.01 15.68 17.65
C VAL A 129 -11.68 16.98 18.04
N THR A 130 -12.18 17.09 19.28
CA THR A 130 -12.83 18.31 19.79
C THR A 130 -11.86 19.48 19.78
N TRP A 131 -10.64 19.28 20.26
CA TRP A 131 -9.58 20.28 20.18
C TRP A 131 -9.27 20.69 18.73
N LEU A 132 -9.19 19.72 17.81
CA LEU A 132 -8.91 20.00 16.40
C LEU A 132 -10.03 20.83 15.75
N ALA A 133 -11.28 20.64 16.18
CA ALA A 133 -12.43 21.39 15.68
C ALA A 133 -12.34 22.90 15.97
N ASP A 134 -11.60 23.30 17.01
CA ASP A 134 -11.34 24.72 17.31
C ASP A 134 -10.31 25.36 16.35
N TYR A 135 -9.62 24.55 15.53
CA TYR A 135 -8.64 25.00 14.54
C TYR A 135 -8.95 24.47 13.11
N PRO A 136 -10.03 24.92 12.46
CA PRO A 136 -10.48 24.35 11.17
C PRO A 136 -9.45 24.41 10.04
N GLN A 137 -8.59 25.43 10.02
CA GLN A 137 -7.50 25.55 9.02
C GLN A 137 -6.43 24.47 9.24
N LEU A 138 -6.02 24.24 10.49
CA LEU A 138 -5.09 23.17 10.83
C LEU A 138 -5.71 21.81 10.50
N SER A 139 -6.99 21.62 10.83
CA SER A 139 -7.72 20.40 10.48
C SER A 139 -7.73 20.14 8.98
N THR A 140 -7.97 21.18 8.18
CA THR A 140 -7.96 21.08 6.71
C THR A 140 -6.56 20.70 6.19
N ILE A 141 -5.49 21.27 6.75
CA ILE A 141 -4.11 20.90 6.40
C ILE A 141 -3.86 19.43 6.75
N MET A 142 -4.21 19.00 7.96
CA MET A 142 -4.05 17.61 8.41
C MET A 142 -4.85 16.63 7.55
N LYS A 143 -6.07 17.00 7.15
CA LYS A 143 -6.92 16.24 6.22
C LYS A 143 -6.20 15.97 4.90
N TYR A 144 -5.61 17.02 4.29
CA TYR A 144 -4.86 16.84 3.04
C TYR A 144 -3.54 16.09 3.23
N VAL A 145 -2.87 16.25 4.38
CA VAL A 145 -1.70 15.43 4.73
C VAL A 145 -2.10 13.95 4.77
N TYR A 146 -3.19 13.61 5.46
CA TYR A 146 -3.72 12.25 5.54
C TYR A 146 -4.03 11.67 4.14
N LEU A 147 -4.80 12.40 3.33
CA LEU A 147 -5.15 12.00 1.96
C LEU A 147 -3.94 11.90 1.02
N SER A 148 -2.84 12.58 1.33
CA SER A 148 -1.66 12.58 0.47
C SER A 148 -0.82 11.30 0.56
N ALA A 149 -1.03 10.42 1.54
CA ALA A 149 -0.17 9.27 1.79
C ALA A 149 -0.02 8.34 0.55
N LEU A 150 -1.14 7.97 -0.08
CA LEU A 150 -1.11 7.14 -1.30
C LEU A 150 -0.55 7.92 -2.52
N PRO A 151 -0.99 9.16 -2.82
CA PRO A 151 -0.35 9.99 -3.84
C PRO A 151 1.17 10.14 -3.69
N GLN A 152 1.68 10.29 -2.46
CA GLN A 152 3.12 10.34 -2.20
C GLN A 152 3.83 9.07 -2.68
N LEU A 153 3.27 7.88 -2.41
CA LEU A 153 3.86 6.64 -2.90
C LEU A 153 3.87 6.57 -4.43
N LEU A 154 2.76 6.93 -5.10
CA LEU A 154 2.68 6.89 -6.56
C LEU A 154 3.65 7.89 -7.21
N ILE A 155 3.75 9.10 -6.68
CA ILE A 155 4.70 10.12 -7.15
C ILE A 155 6.14 9.61 -6.96
N LEU A 156 6.45 9.02 -5.80
CA LEU A 156 7.79 8.52 -5.54
C LEU A 156 8.16 7.34 -6.46
N LEU A 157 7.22 6.43 -6.76
CA LEU A 157 7.44 5.37 -7.74
C LEU A 157 7.85 5.93 -9.10
N ILE A 158 7.14 6.97 -9.57
CA ILE A 158 7.44 7.65 -10.84
C ILE A 158 8.82 8.30 -10.77
N VAL A 159 9.12 9.05 -9.70
CA VAL A 159 10.41 9.75 -9.55
C VAL A 159 11.58 8.76 -9.49
N LEU A 160 11.47 7.66 -8.73
CA LEU A 160 12.53 6.64 -8.69
C LEU A 160 12.72 5.97 -10.05
N GLY A 161 11.64 5.73 -10.79
CA GLY A 161 11.69 5.14 -12.12
C GLY A 161 12.34 6.07 -13.16
N VAL A 162 11.93 7.34 -13.21
CA VAL A 162 12.48 8.38 -14.10
C VAL A 162 13.96 8.67 -13.78
N GLN A 163 14.35 8.58 -12.50
CA GLN A 163 15.76 8.69 -12.10
C GLN A 163 16.56 7.42 -12.35
N GLY A 164 15.93 6.31 -12.76
CA GLY A 164 16.60 5.03 -13.01
C GLY A 164 17.11 4.36 -11.73
N ARG A 165 16.53 4.65 -10.56
CA ARG A 165 16.92 4.07 -9.26
C ARG A 165 16.32 2.68 -9.07
N VAL A 166 16.72 1.74 -9.93
CA VAL A 166 16.12 0.39 -10.07
C VAL A 166 16.01 -0.35 -8.73
N ILE A 167 17.09 -0.38 -7.94
CA ILE A 167 17.12 -1.10 -6.65
C ILE A 167 16.16 -0.45 -5.65
N ALA A 168 16.16 0.88 -5.55
CA ALA A 168 15.29 1.59 -4.62
C ALA A 168 13.81 1.42 -5.00
N LEU A 169 13.49 1.53 -6.29
CA LEU A 169 12.13 1.34 -6.82
C LEU A 169 11.60 -0.06 -6.53
N HIS A 170 12.34 -1.12 -6.91
CA HIS A 170 11.87 -2.48 -6.65
C HIS A 170 11.78 -2.79 -5.16
N ARG A 171 12.74 -2.30 -4.35
CA ARG A 171 12.70 -2.54 -2.91
C ARG A 171 11.53 -1.81 -2.27
N MET A 172 11.21 -0.59 -2.70
CA MET A 172 10.03 0.14 -2.25
C MET A 172 8.75 -0.63 -2.58
N VAL A 173 8.59 -1.07 -3.84
CA VAL A 173 7.40 -1.79 -4.28
C VAL A 173 7.24 -3.11 -3.52
N VAL A 174 8.28 -3.94 -3.46
CA VAL A 174 8.21 -5.22 -2.75
C VAL A 174 7.98 -5.00 -1.26
N THR A 175 8.56 -3.97 -0.64
CA THR A 175 8.28 -3.62 0.77
C THR A 175 6.82 -3.28 0.98
N GLY A 176 6.23 -2.44 0.11
CA GLY A 176 4.81 -2.10 0.19
C GLY A 176 3.90 -3.32 -0.01
N MET A 177 4.27 -4.24 -0.91
CA MET A 177 3.48 -5.45 -1.14
C MET A 177 3.55 -6.44 0.01
N VAL A 178 4.75 -6.71 0.52
CA VAL A 178 4.93 -7.54 1.71
C VAL A 178 4.16 -6.95 2.88
N ALA A 179 4.23 -5.63 3.07
CA ALA A 179 3.45 -4.92 4.07
C ALA A 179 1.94 -5.12 3.90
N GLY A 180 1.42 -4.99 2.68
CA GLY A 180 0.01 -5.24 2.36
C GLY A 180 -0.43 -6.67 2.69
N CYS A 181 0.41 -7.66 2.42
CA CYS A 181 0.13 -9.04 2.80
C CYS A 181 0.16 -9.24 4.32
N LEU A 182 1.18 -8.69 5.00
CA LEU A 182 1.35 -8.84 6.44
C LEU A 182 0.24 -8.15 7.23
N ILE A 183 -0.17 -6.94 6.84
CA ILE A 183 -1.29 -6.25 7.50
C ILE A 183 -2.60 -6.98 7.28
N THR A 184 -2.87 -7.45 6.06
CA THR A 184 -4.09 -8.22 5.76
C THR A 184 -4.14 -9.51 6.59
N LEU A 185 -3.01 -10.23 6.68
CA LEU A 185 -2.91 -11.43 7.50
C LEU A 185 -3.08 -11.10 9.00
N PHE A 186 -2.35 -10.11 9.50
CA PHE A 186 -2.41 -9.70 10.90
C PHE A 186 -3.82 -9.30 11.30
N TRP A 187 -4.45 -8.42 10.51
CA TRP A 187 -5.79 -7.91 10.76
C TRP A 187 -6.84 -9.01 10.66
N SER A 188 -6.68 -10.00 9.77
CA SER A 188 -7.57 -11.17 9.73
C SER A 188 -7.57 -12.00 11.03
N ILE A 189 -6.49 -11.90 11.81
CA ILE A 189 -6.32 -12.63 13.06
C ILE A 189 -6.78 -11.78 14.25
N TRP A 190 -6.40 -10.50 14.25
CA TRP A 190 -6.70 -9.50 15.30
C TRP A 190 -7.33 -8.25 14.66
N PRO A 191 -8.60 -8.33 14.27
CA PRO A 191 -9.25 -7.22 13.58
C PRO A 191 -9.50 -6.05 14.53
N SER A 192 -9.43 -4.83 13.99
CA SER A 192 -9.72 -3.57 14.68
C SER A 192 -10.21 -2.48 13.73
N PHE A 193 -10.99 -1.53 14.26
CA PHE A 193 -11.58 -0.42 13.50
C PHE A 193 -11.27 0.98 14.03
N GLY A 194 -10.68 1.08 15.21
CA GLY A 194 -10.26 2.34 15.82
C GLY A 194 -11.40 3.09 16.53
N PRO A 195 -11.07 4.15 17.29
CA PRO A 195 -12.02 4.82 18.16
C PRO A 195 -13.30 5.34 17.51
N SER A 196 -13.22 5.76 16.24
CA SER A 196 -14.38 6.29 15.51
C SER A 196 -15.50 5.26 15.35
N ALA A 197 -15.24 3.96 15.49
CA ALA A 197 -16.28 2.94 15.41
C ALA A 197 -17.01 2.65 16.73
N TYR A 198 -16.57 3.29 17.82
CA TYR A 198 -17.08 3.06 19.17
C TYR A 198 -17.53 4.33 19.89
N LEU A 199 -16.91 5.46 19.56
CA LEU A 199 -17.11 6.72 20.25
C LEU A 199 -17.89 7.70 19.38
N ASP A 200 -18.96 8.25 19.95
CA ASP A 200 -19.73 9.33 19.33
C ASP A 200 -19.04 10.68 19.53
N VAL A 201 -19.22 11.57 18.56
CA VAL A 201 -18.78 12.96 18.60
C VAL A 201 -19.95 13.83 18.14
N PRO A 202 -20.24 14.98 18.78
CA PRO A 202 -21.33 15.84 18.34
C PRO A 202 -21.20 16.28 16.88
N ASP A 203 -22.30 16.29 16.13
CA ASP A 203 -22.32 16.62 14.70
C ASP A 203 -21.67 17.98 14.38
N GLU A 204 -21.86 18.98 15.26
CA GLU A 204 -21.21 20.28 15.10
C GLU A 204 -19.68 20.16 15.14
N VAL A 205 -19.13 19.33 16.04
CA VAL A 205 -17.69 19.10 16.15
C VAL A 205 -17.19 18.36 14.90
N ILE A 206 -17.90 17.34 14.43
CA ILE A 206 -17.57 16.62 13.19
C ILE A 206 -17.54 17.58 12.01
N ALA A 207 -18.56 18.43 11.86
CA ALA A 207 -18.68 19.38 10.76
C ALA A 207 -17.55 20.43 10.79
N ARG A 208 -17.23 20.99 11.97
CA ARG A 208 -16.15 21.98 12.13
C ARG A 208 -14.76 21.38 11.92
N ALA A 209 -14.52 20.17 12.44
CA ALA A 209 -13.27 19.45 12.20
C ALA A 209 -13.17 18.95 10.75
N GLY A 210 -14.28 18.70 10.06
CA GLY A 210 -14.30 18.19 8.69
C GLY A 210 -13.70 16.79 8.55
N LEU A 211 -13.95 15.93 9.55
CA LEU A 211 -13.38 14.58 9.67
C LEU A 211 -13.58 13.74 8.40
N LEU A 212 -12.60 12.89 8.10
CA LEU A 212 -12.68 11.91 7.02
C LEU A 212 -13.32 10.61 7.49
N VAL A 213 -12.84 10.07 8.61
CA VAL A 213 -13.41 8.89 9.26
C VAL A 213 -14.32 9.38 10.40
N THR A 214 -15.62 9.24 10.21
CA THR A 214 -16.66 9.68 11.14
C THR A 214 -17.23 8.50 11.95
N PRO A 215 -18.01 8.76 13.01
CA PRO A 215 -18.80 7.73 13.67
C PRO A 215 -19.70 6.93 12.71
N ASP A 216 -20.32 7.58 11.72
CA ASP A 216 -21.11 6.89 10.68
C ASP A 216 -20.27 5.93 9.83
N TYR A 217 -19.01 6.28 9.55
CA TYR A 217 -18.08 5.40 8.86
C TYR A 217 -17.77 4.18 9.72
N GLY A 218 -17.52 4.40 11.01
CA GLY A 218 -17.29 3.34 11.97
C GLY A 218 -18.50 2.42 12.18
N ALA A 219 -19.71 2.97 12.18
CA ALA A 219 -20.95 2.21 12.24
C ALA A 219 -21.10 1.28 11.01
N GLN A 220 -20.75 1.76 9.81
CA GLN A 220 -20.72 0.92 8.60
C GLN A 220 -19.70 -0.21 8.70
N LEU A 221 -18.52 0.02 9.27
CA LEU A 221 -17.52 -1.02 9.52
C LEU A 221 -18.03 -2.07 10.53
N MET A 222 -18.72 -1.63 11.58
CA MET A 222 -19.33 -2.52 12.58
C MET A 222 -20.46 -3.36 11.98
N ASP A 223 -21.29 -2.78 11.12
CA ASP A 223 -22.32 -3.50 10.39
C ASP A 223 -21.70 -4.56 9.47
N LEU A 224 -20.69 -4.17 8.70
CA LEU A 224 -19.93 -5.07 7.83
C LEU A 224 -19.26 -6.22 8.62
N ALA A 225 -18.72 -5.93 9.81
CA ALA A 225 -18.16 -6.93 10.70
C ALA A 225 -19.16 -7.98 11.17
N ARG A 226 -20.39 -7.56 11.47
CA ARG A 226 -21.43 -8.45 12.01
C ARG A 226 -22.20 -9.18 10.92
N ASN A 227 -22.59 -8.47 9.88
CA ASN A 227 -23.55 -8.92 8.89
C ASN A 227 -22.89 -9.30 7.55
N GLY A 228 -21.64 -8.87 7.33
CA GLY A 228 -20.96 -9.08 6.06
C GLY A 228 -21.59 -8.23 4.96
N MET A 229 -21.34 -8.63 3.71
CA MET A 229 -21.96 -7.99 2.57
C MET A 229 -22.17 -9.01 1.46
N GLU A 230 -23.33 -8.95 0.82
CA GLU A 230 -23.69 -9.88 -0.27
C GLU A 230 -22.87 -9.61 -1.53
N ARG A 231 -22.57 -8.33 -1.80
CA ARG A 231 -21.91 -7.87 -3.02
C ARG A 231 -20.81 -6.86 -2.68
N ILE A 232 -19.64 -7.02 -3.29
CA ILE A 232 -18.55 -6.04 -3.26
C ILE A 232 -18.66 -5.14 -4.47
N GLU A 233 -19.04 -3.89 -4.22
CA GLU A 233 -18.96 -2.83 -5.21
C GLU A 233 -17.77 -1.92 -4.95
N LYS A 234 -17.19 -1.37 -6.02
CA LYS A 234 -15.99 -0.54 -5.91
C LYS A 234 -16.15 0.67 -4.98
N HIS A 235 -17.34 1.27 -4.96
CA HIS A 235 -17.63 2.44 -4.14
C HIS A 235 -17.82 2.09 -2.64
N GLN A 236 -17.97 0.80 -2.32
CA GLN A 236 -18.14 0.29 -0.96
C GLN A 236 -16.81 -0.19 -0.34
N LEU A 237 -15.69 -0.08 -1.06
CA LEU A 237 -14.38 -0.44 -0.51
C LEU A 237 -13.96 0.60 0.53
N LEU A 238 -14.24 0.30 1.79
CA LEU A 238 -13.82 1.09 2.94
C LEU A 238 -12.37 0.73 3.33
N GLY A 239 -11.68 1.66 3.97
CA GLY A 239 -10.47 1.39 4.74
C GLY A 239 -10.85 0.66 6.01
N THR A 240 -10.75 -0.67 5.98
CA THR A 240 -11.27 -1.55 7.04
C THR A 240 -10.25 -1.87 8.13
N MET A 241 -8.98 -1.51 7.94
CA MET A 241 -7.88 -1.95 8.81
C MET A 241 -7.32 -0.78 9.63
N ALA A 242 -7.65 -0.72 10.93
CA ALA A 242 -7.11 0.29 11.83
C ALA A 242 -5.70 -0.10 12.35
N PHE A 243 -5.59 -1.10 13.21
CA PHE A 243 -4.32 -1.56 13.77
C PHE A 243 -3.68 -2.69 12.94
N PRO A 244 -2.38 -2.61 12.60
CA PRO A 244 -1.49 -1.45 12.66
C PRO A 244 -1.78 -0.41 11.56
N SER A 245 -1.39 0.87 11.77
CA SER A 245 -1.74 1.92 10.80
C SER A 245 -1.02 1.80 9.46
N PHE A 246 -1.78 1.62 8.39
CA PHE A 246 -1.26 1.62 7.02
C PHE A 246 -0.82 3.02 6.57
N HIS A 247 -1.46 4.10 7.04
CA HIS A 247 -1.05 5.48 6.71
C HIS A 247 0.36 5.80 7.23
N ILE A 248 0.67 5.37 8.46
CA ILE A 248 2.01 5.52 9.02
C ILE A 248 3.04 4.66 8.29
N LEU A 249 2.66 3.47 7.86
CA LEU A 249 3.50 2.66 6.99
C LEU A 249 3.79 3.37 5.66
N MET A 250 2.78 3.91 4.98
CA MET A 250 2.94 4.63 3.71
C MET A 250 3.83 5.86 3.88
N ALA A 251 3.64 6.65 4.93
CA ALA A 251 4.47 7.81 5.25
C ALA A 251 5.93 7.43 5.51
N THR A 252 6.15 6.37 6.30
CA THR A 252 7.49 5.86 6.61
C THR A 252 8.18 5.33 5.34
N LEU A 253 7.45 4.58 4.52
CA LEU A 253 7.91 4.07 3.23
C LEU A 253 8.30 5.22 2.29
N ALA A 254 7.44 6.24 2.16
CA ALA A 254 7.67 7.41 1.33
C ALA A 254 8.92 8.18 1.77
N LEU A 255 9.01 8.54 3.06
CA LEU A 255 10.19 9.23 3.62
C LEU A 255 11.47 8.43 3.42
N PHE A 256 11.43 7.14 3.71
CA PHE A 256 12.60 6.28 3.65
C PHE A 256 13.14 6.17 2.23
N PHE A 257 12.29 5.96 1.22
CA PHE A 257 12.73 5.80 -0.17
C PHE A 257 12.90 7.11 -0.93
N ALA A 258 12.36 8.23 -0.43
CA ALA A 258 12.61 9.56 -0.97
C ALA A 258 14.03 10.08 -0.70
N ARG A 259 14.78 9.46 0.22
CA ARG A 259 16.16 9.86 0.54
C ARG A 259 17.05 9.95 -0.70
N GLY A 260 17.76 11.07 -0.82
CA GLY A 260 18.59 11.39 -1.97
C GLY A 260 17.81 11.83 -3.22
N THR A 261 16.49 11.98 -3.15
CA THR A 261 15.68 12.63 -4.20
C THR A 261 15.29 14.04 -3.75
N TRP A 262 14.87 14.88 -4.68
CA TRP A 262 14.36 16.22 -4.38
C TRP A 262 13.02 16.20 -3.60
N LEU A 263 12.31 15.06 -3.56
CA LEU A 263 11.06 14.89 -2.80
C LEU A 263 11.28 14.74 -1.29
N PHE A 264 12.52 14.48 -0.84
CA PHE A 264 12.78 14.18 0.56
C PHE A 264 12.28 15.27 1.52
N TRP A 265 12.67 16.53 1.28
CA TRP A 265 12.28 17.65 2.15
C TRP A 265 10.78 17.97 2.10
N PRO A 266 10.12 18.03 0.92
CA PRO A 266 8.66 18.11 0.84
C PRO A 266 7.96 17.00 1.64
N TYR A 267 8.45 15.77 1.57
CA TYR A 267 7.86 14.66 2.32
C TYR A 267 8.12 14.77 3.82
N VAL A 268 9.30 15.23 4.26
CA VAL A 268 9.56 15.49 5.69
C VAL A 268 8.57 16.53 6.22
N MET A 269 8.36 17.62 5.48
CA MET A 269 7.42 18.67 5.86
C MET A 269 5.98 18.12 5.94
N ALA A 270 5.51 17.45 4.89
CA ALA A 270 4.14 16.90 4.87
C ALA A 270 3.94 15.83 5.95
N ASN A 271 4.86 14.88 6.09
CA ASN A 271 4.72 13.76 7.02
C ASN A 271 5.00 14.13 8.49
N SER A 272 5.53 15.32 8.77
CA SER A 272 5.62 15.83 10.16
C SER A 272 4.26 15.93 10.84
N LEU A 273 3.19 16.12 10.05
CA LEU A 273 1.82 16.17 10.51
C LEU A 273 1.05 14.85 10.30
N MET A 274 1.69 13.80 9.77
CA MET A 274 0.99 12.55 9.46
C MET A 274 0.46 11.86 10.72
N ILE A 275 1.24 11.83 11.81
CA ILE A 275 0.81 11.23 13.08
C ILE A 275 -0.47 11.88 13.61
N PRO A 276 -0.50 13.20 13.91
CA PRO A 276 -1.72 13.82 14.42
C PRO A 276 -2.88 13.76 13.40
N ALA A 277 -2.60 13.83 12.09
CA ALA A 277 -3.61 13.65 11.07
C ALA A 277 -4.21 12.22 11.08
N THR A 278 -3.39 11.19 11.29
CA THR A 278 -3.84 9.80 11.35
C THR A 278 -4.66 9.52 12.60
N LEU A 279 -4.24 10.06 13.75
CA LEU A 279 -4.97 9.94 15.01
C LEU A 279 -6.37 10.57 14.91
N THR A 280 -6.45 11.77 14.35
CA THR A 280 -7.70 12.54 14.26
C THR A 280 -8.56 12.11 13.06
N HIS A 281 -8.16 12.46 11.84
CA HIS A 281 -8.91 12.19 10.61
C HIS A 281 -9.03 10.71 10.27
N GLY A 282 -8.08 9.89 10.70
CA GLY A 282 -8.08 8.45 10.47
C GLY A 282 -8.77 7.63 11.55
N GLY A 283 -9.18 8.24 12.67
CA GLY A 283 -9.89 7.52 13.73
C GLY A 283 -9.06 6.40 14.35
N HIS A 284 -7.75 6.62 14.56
CA HIS A 284 -6.81 5.59 15.02
C HIS A 284 -6.53 5.65 16.53
N HIS A 285 -6.20 4.49 17.10
CA HIS A 285 -5.58 4.40 18.41
C HIS A 285 -4.14 4.94 18.37
N LEU A 286 -3.60 5.36 19.52
CA LEU A 286 -2.24 5.89 19.59
C LEU A 286 -1.19 4.83 19.24
N ILE A 287 -1.43 3.59 19.68
CA ILE A 287 -0.53 2.45 19.45
C ILE A 287 -0.45 2.04 17.97
N ASP A 288 -1.39 2.48 17.14
CA ASP A 288 -1.37 2.21 15.69
C ASP A 288 -0.16 2.84 15.01
N MET A 289 0.37 3.93 15.57
CA MET A 289 1.52 4.65 15.02
C MET A 289 2.81 3.81 15.07
N PRO A 290 3.30 3.37 16.25
CA PRO A 290 4.47 2.48 16.29
C PRO A 290 4.19 1.14 15.62
N GLY A 291 2.94 0.65 15.62
CA GLY A 291 2.54 -0.54 14.86
C GLY A 291 2.82 -0.41 13.36
N GLY A 292 2.44 0.71 12.75
CA GLY A 292 2.72 1.00 11.33
C GLY A 292 4.22 1.10 11.01
N VAL A 293 5.00 1.70 11.90
CA VAL A 293 6.48 1.77 11.77
C VAL A 293 7.10 0.37 11.87
N LEU A 294 6.66 -0.44 12.84
CA LEU A 294 7.15 -1.81 13.02
C LEU A 294 6.82 -2.67 11.78
N LEU A 295 5.60 -2.54 11.25
CA LEU A 295 5.20 -3.22 10.03
C LEU A 295 6.09 -2.83 8.82
N PHE A 296 6.46 -1.54 8.71
CA PHE A 296 7.44 -1.11 7.71
C PHE A 296 8.81 -1.77 7.92
N VAL A 297 9.33 -1.77 9.15
CA VAL A 297 10.66 -2.36 9.46
C VAL A 297 10.69 -3.84 9.12
N CYS A 298 9.69 -4.61 9.53
CA CYS A 298 9.57 -6.04 9.23
C CYS A 298 9.48 -6.28 7.72
N SER A 299 8.59 -5.56 7.03
CA SER A 299 8.41 -5.69 5.58
C SER A 299 9.68 -5.31 4.81
N TYR A 300 10.38 -4.27 5.25
CA TYR A 300 11.64 -3.84 4.65
C TYR A 300 12.74 -4.87 4.86
N ALA A 301 12.85 -5.45 6.06
CA ALA A 301 13.82 -6.49 6.37
C ALA A 301 13.64 -7.72 5.48
N ILE A 302 12.40 -8.20 5.32
CA ILE A 302 12.04 -9.30 4.42
C ILE A 302 12.41 -8.94 2.97
N SER A 303 12.01 -7.76 2.51
CA SER A 303 12.28 -7.29 1.14
C SER A 303 13.77 -7.15 0.85
N ARG A 304 14.56 -6.77 1.86
CA ARG A 304 16.02 -6.70 1.79
C ARG A 304 16.65 -8.08 1.59
N GLN A 305 16.14 -9.10 2.25
CA GLN A 305 16.62 -10.48 2.10
C GLN A 305 16.22 -11.04 0.72
N MET A 306 15.02 -10.72 0.25
CA MET A 306 14.54 -11.12 -1.08
C MET A 306 15.31 -10.42 -2.22
N LEU A 307 15.73 -9.17 -2.01
CA LEU A 307 16.47 -8.34 -2.97
C LEU A 307 17.81 -7.85 -2.40
N PRO A 308 18.82 -8.72 -2.23
CA PRO A 308 20.15 -8.32 -1.76
C PRO A 308 20.78 -7.27 -2.71
N GLN A 309 21.52 -6.32 -2.15
CA GLN A 309 22.24 -5.29 -2.93
C GLN A 309 23.38 -5.90 -3.78
N THR A 310 23.82 -7.10 -3.43
CA THR A 310 24.96 -7.78 -4.06
C THR A 310 24.48 -8.79 -5.09
N ALA A 311 24.44 -8.40 -6.37
CA ALA A 311 24.69 -9.35 -7.44
C ALA A 311 26.22 -9.37 -7.66
N GLN A 312 26.92 -10.16 -6.83
CA GLN A 312 28.30 -10.52 -7.09
C GLN A 312 28.31 -11.65 -8.12
N ALA A 313 29.06 -11.43 -9.20
CA ALA A 313 29.53 -12.35 -10.21
C ALA A 313 29.28 -13.85 -9.94
N GLY A 314 28.41 -14.47 -10.74
CA GLY A 314 28.23 -15.91 -10.72
C GLY A 314 27.17 -16.41 -11.70
N CYS A 315 27.61 -16.72 -12.92
CA CYS A 315 26.90 -17.41 -14.00
C CYS A 315 25.62 -16.74 -14.55
N ALA A 316 25.77 -16.14 -15.73
CA ALA A 316 24.74 -15.46 -16.51
C ALA A 316 23.51 -16.32 -16.81
N THR A 317 22.32 -15.73 -16.64
CA THR A 317 21.12 -15.91 -17.50
C THR A 317 20.01 -14.89 -17.16
N THR A 318 20.06 -14.16 -16.05
CA THR A 318 19.03 -13.16 -15.69
C THR A 318 19.44 -11.72 -16.03
N PRO A 319 18.50 -10.83 -16.41
CA PRO A 319 18.75 -9.40 -16.39
C PRO A 319 18.92 -8.96 -14.92
N ASP A 320 20.16 -9.00 -14.45
CA ASP A 320 20.53 -8.55 -13.12
C ASP A 320 20.52 -7.02 -13.05
N TYR A 321 20.45 -6.47 -11.83
CA TYR A 321 20.49 -5.03 -11.62
C TYR A 321 21.77 -4.46 -12.24
N PRO A 322 21.70 -3.33 -12.98
CA PRO A 322 22.92 -2.67 -13.44
C PRO A 322 23.80 -2.36 -12.24
N THR A 323 25.07 -2.77 -12.29
CA THR A 323 26.08 -2.44 -11.29
C THR A 323 26.14 -0.93 -11.15
N THR A 324 25.83 -0.43 -9.96
CA THR A 324 25.95 1.00 -9.66
C THR A 324 27.44 1.32 -9.56
N ALA A 325 27.99 1.92 -10.62
CA ALA A 325 29.26 2.61 -10.51
C ALA A 325 29.02 3.83 -9.60
N THR A 326 29.65 3.82 -8.44
CA THR A 326 29.77 4.97 -7.54
C THR A 326 30.35 6.16 -8.29
N ALA A 327 29.62 7.27 -8.30
CA ALA A 327 30.13 8.62 -8.52
C ALA A 327 29.49 9.53 -7.47
#